data_AF-A0A3D1JEM6-F1
#
_entry.id   AF-A0A3D1JEM6-F1
#
_cell.length_a   1.000
_cell.length_b   1.000
_cell.length_c   1.000
_cell.angle_alpha   90.00
_cell.angle_beta   90.00
_cell.angle_gamma   90.00
#
_symmetry.space_group_name_H-M   'P 1'
#
loop_
_entity.id
_entity.type
_entity.pdbx_description
1 polymer ?
#
loop_
_entity_poly.entity_id
_entity_poly.type
_entity_poly.pdbx_seq_one_letter_code
_entity_poly.pdbx_strand_id
1 'polypeptide(L)'
;MDKSRTVFHWVLTPTLNGEQAEAALKRWMSGSETVKDLDQKSQIVNRSFRYFPLWYFRWKSDGQERVALEPAAATSVTELAHLSLLAGDLRPYAPSLEGDSEPPSVPLEAGLDWFRQSHAGAKVEEMALVHVPIFEFKYLYRGETYTAVVDAATGSVLANVYPAKAELPYRLVGGVAAVVFLCLASFPVIGGLADHDGGAIAGFLLCSGLGLIAAPILMAWAGWVAARV
;
A
#
# COMPACT_ATOMS: atom_id res chain seq x y z
N MET A 1 -32.05 20.26 -12.34
CA MET A 1 -30.78 21.00 -12.47
C MET A 1 -29.71 20.03 -12.91
N ASP A 2 -28.92 20.40 -13.92
CA ASP A 2 -27.80 19.59 -14.42
C ASP A 2 -26.61 19.71 -13.46
N LYS A 3 -26.45 18.70 -12.59
CA LYS A 3 -25.37 18.65 -11.59
C LYS A 3 -23.98 18.52 -12.21
N SER A 4 -23.88 18.16 -13.50
CA SER A 4 -22.60 18.06 -14.20
C SER A 4 -21.96 19.42 -14.53
N ARG A 5 -22.66 20.54 -14.33
CA ARG A 5 -22.11 21.90 -14.55
C ARG A 5 -21.90 22.70 -13.27
N THR A 6 -22.31 22.16 -12.12
CA THR A 6 -22.17 22.83 -10.82
C THR A 6 -21.10 22.10 -10.04
N VAL A 7 -20.05 22.82 -9.63
CA VAL A 7 -19.01 22.29 -8.76
C VAL A 7 -19.48 22.48 -7.33
N PHE A 8 -19.77 21.39 -6.64
CA PHE A 8 -20.07 21.47 -5.21
C PHE A 8 -18.79 21.63 -4.39
N HIS A 9 -18.88 22.22 -3.21
CA HIS A 9 -17.74 22.38 -2.31
C HIS A 9 -18.04 21.72 -0.97
N TRP A 10 -17.33 20.64 -0.69
CA TRP A 10 -17.54 19.77 0.46
C TRP A 10 -16.29 19.69 1.33
N VAL A 11 -16.48 19.28 2.58
CA VAL A 11 -15.42 18.97 3.53
C VAL A 11 -15.76 17.70 4.29
N LEU A 12 -14.73 16.93 4.61
CA LEU A 12 -14.85 15.75 5.46
C LEU A 12 -14.48 16.10 6.90
N THR A 13 -15.21 15.56 7.88
CA THR A 13 -14.94 15.88 9.30
C THR A 13 -13.83 14.98 9.83
N PRO A 14 -12.77 15.53 10.46
CA PRO A 14 -11.75 14.71 11.11
C PRO A 14 -12.36 13.96 12.30
N THR A 15 -12.05 12.67 12.39
CA THR A 15 -12.39 11.82 13.55
C THR A 15 -11.18 11.59 14.44
N LEU A 16 -9.97 11.75 13.89
CA LEU A 16 -8.70 11.58 14.57
C LEU A 16 -8.03 12.91 14.89
N ASN A 17 -7.47 13.01 16.09
CA ASN A 17 -6.52 14.05 16.45
C ASN A 17 -5.07 13.64 16.08
N GLY A 18 -4.11 14.54 16.31
CA GLY A 18 -2.71 14.31 15.93
C GLY A 18 -2.03 13.13 16.62
N GLU A 19 -2.42 12.80 17.86
CA GLU A 19 -1.88 11.63 18.58
C GLU A 19 -2.47 10.33 18.04
N GLN A 20 -3.77 10.33 17.74
CA GLN A 20 -4.45 9.18 17.15
C GLN A 20 -3.96 8.91 15.72
N ALA A 21 -3.71 9.96 14.94
CA ALA A 21 -3.10 9.84 13.61
C ALA A 21 -1.67 9.28 13.68
N GLU A 22 -0.87 9.73 14.67
CA GLU A 22 0.46 9.16 14.89
C GLU A 22 0.39 7.68 15.30
N ALA A 23 -0.58 7.31 16.14
CA ALA A 23 -0.80 5.91 16.50
C ALA A 23 -1.22 5.06 15.28
N ALA A 24 -2.02 5.61 14.37
CA ALA A 24 -2.36 4.96 13.11
C ALA A 24 -1.13 4.75 12.21
N LEU A 25 -0.27 5.78 12.09
CA LEU A 25 1.01 5.69 11.39
C LEU A 25 1.90 4.59 11.97
N LYS A 26 2.09 4.57 13.31
CA LYS A 26 2.89 3.55 13.98
C LYS A 26 2.35 2.14 13.77
N ARG A 27 1.03 1.96 13.79
CA ARG A 27 0.39 0.67 13.48
C ARG A 27 0.72 0.21 12.06
N TRP A 28 0.62 1.10 11.07
CA TRP A 28 0.98 0.80 9.69
C TRP A 28 2.48 0.49 9.55
N MET A 29 3.37 1.24 10.23
CA MET A 29 4.80 0.97 10.28
C MET A 29 5.15 -0.36 10.97
N SER A 30 4.30 -0.88 11.84
CA SER A 30 4.45 -2.23 12.41
C SER A 30 3.82 -3.33 11.56
N GLY A 31 3.18 -2.96 10.44
CA GLY A 31 2.46 -3.86 9.54
C GLY A 31 3.38 -4.73 8.68
N SER A 32 2.77 -5.61 7.87
CA SER A 32 3.49 -6.60 7.06
C SER A 32 4.17 -6.04 5.81
N GLU A 33 3.74 -4.86 5.34
CA GLU A 33 4.23 -4.25 4.10
C GLU A 33 5.56 -3.51 4.28
N THR A 34 5.84 -3.08 5.51
CA THR A 34 7.02 -2.30 5.86
C THR A 34 8.14 -3.17 6.43
N VAL A 35 9.36 -2.63 6.48
CA VAL A 35 10.49 -3.30 7.14
C VAL A 35 10.20 -3.56 8.61
N LYS A 36 10.79 -4.63 9.13
CA LYS A 36 10.56 -5.06 10.51
C LYS A 36 10.95 -3.98 11.52
N ASP A 37 10.05 -3.72 12.46
CA ASP A 37 10.16 -2.74 13.55
C ASP A 37 10.38 -1.29 13.05
N LEU A 38 9.81 -0.92 11.89
CA LEU A 38 9.92 0.45 11.38
C LEU A 38 9.34 1.46 12.36
N ASP A 39 8.30 1.11 13.09
CA ASP A 39 7.67 1.91 14.15
C ASP A 39 8.62 2.28 15.29
N GLN A 40 9.60 1.42 15.58
CA GLN A 40 10.60 1.61 16.64
C GLN A 40 11.90 2.20 16.11
N LYS A 41 12.28 1.87 14.87
CA LYS A 41 13.55 2.27 14.25
C LYS A 41 13.47 3.60 13.50
N SER A 42 12.26 4.13 13.30
CA SER A 42 12.06 5.43 12.67
C SER A 42 11.89 6.54 13.71
N GLN A 43 12.17 7.77 13.29
CA GLN A 43 11.94 8.96 14.09
C GLN A 43 11.06 9.92 13.31
N ILE A 44 9.91 10.31 13.87
CA ILE A 44 9.07 11.36 13.29
C ILE A 44 9.80 12.69 13.46
N VAL A 45 10.02 13.41 12.36
CA VAL A 45 10.72 14.70 12.32
C VAL A 45 9.81 15.87 11.98
N ASN A 46 8.66 15.61 11.35
CA ASN A 46 7.64 16.62 11.12
C ASN A 46 6.24 16.02 11.19
N ARG A 47 5.30 16.80 11.69
CA ARG A 47 3.86 16.51 11.70
C ARG A 47 3.10 17.79 11.38
N SER A 48 2.24 17.74 10.37
CA SER A 48 1.37 18.88 10.01
C SER A 48 -0.03 18.41 9.65
N PHE A 49 -1.04 19.12 10.15
CA PHE A 49 -2.44 18.94 9.76
C PHE A 49 -2.80 19.93 8.67
N ARG A 50 -3.63 19.51 7.71
CA ARG A 50 -4.30 20.40 6.75
C ARG A 50 -5.52 19.73 6.15
N TYR A 51 -6.46 20.53 5.63
CA TYR A 51 -7.46 20.03 4.71
C TYR A 51 -6.92 20.07 3.29
N PHE A 52 -6.66 18.90 2.71
CA PHE A 52 -6.13 18.76 1.36
C PHE A 52 -7.27 18.71 0.33
N PRO A 53 -7.20 19.49 -0.75
CA PRO A 53 -8.25 19.54 -1.75
C PRO A 53 -8.13 18.38 -2.76
N LEU A 54 -9.25 17.72 -3.04
CA LEU A 54 -9.41 16.69 -4.06
C LEU A 54 -10.56 17.05 -4.99
N TRP A 55 -10.37 16.81 -6.29
CA TRP A 55 -11.46 16.76 -7.24
C TRP A 55 -12.18 15.43 -7.11
N TYR A 56 -13.49 15.49 -6.90
CA TYR A 56 -14.37 14.34 -6.77
C TYR A 56 -15.22 14.20 -8.03
N PHE A 57 -15.16 13.03 -8.66
CA PHE A 57 -15.93 12.69 -9.85
C PHE A 57 -16.82 11.49 -9.56
N ARG A 58 -18.14 11.64 -9.73
CA ARG A 58 -19.10 10.53 -9.64
C ARG A 58 -19.67 10.21 -11.01
N TRP A 59 -19.72 8.93 -11.35
CA TRP A 59 -20.32 8.44 -12.59
C TRP A 59 -21.01 7.09 -12.37
N LYS A 60 -21.72 6.62 -13.40
CA LYS A 60 -22.29 5.27 -13.42
C LYS A 60 -21.53 4.37 -14.36
N SER A 61 -21.25 3.15 -13.89
CA SER A 61 -20.72 2.06 -14.69
C SER A 61 -21.42 0.77 -14.31
N ASP A 62 -21.90 0.03 -15.31
CA ASP A 62 -22.62 -1.25 -15.12
C ASP A 62 -23.82 -1.13 -14.15
N GLY A 63 -24.50 0.03 -14.16
CA GLY A 63 -25.61 0.32 -13.27
C GLY A 63 -25.23 0.63 -11.82
N GLN A 64 -23.92 0.59 -11.47
CA GLN A 64 -23.41 0.96 -10.16
C GLN A 64 -22.81 2.37 -10.18
N GLU A 65 -23.01 3.11 -9.09
CA GLU A 65 -22.32 4.38 -8.88
C GLU A 65 -20.86 4.13 -8.52
N ARG A 66 -19.95 4.86 -9.18
CA ARG A 66 -18.52 4.83 -8.92
C ARG A 66 -18.01 6.25 -8.67
N VAL A 67 -16.90 6.32 -7.94
CA VAL A 67 -16.24 7.55 -7.52
C VAL A 67 -14.77 7.45 -7.85
N ALA A 68 -14.20 8.58 -8.28
CA ALA A 68 -12.77 8.75 -8.53
C ALA A 68 -12.37 10.08 -7.92
N LEU A 69 -11.17 10.10 -7.36
CA LEU A 69 -10.57 11.28 -6.77
C LEU A 69 -9.31 11.63 -7.54
N GLU A 70 -9.10 12.92 -7.75
CA GLU A 70 -7.87 13.43 -8.33
C GLU A 70 -7.32 14.56 -7.44
N PRO A 71 -6.00 14.64 -7.21
CA PRO A 71 -5.41 15.72 -6.44
C PRO A 71 -5.75 17.10 -7.04
N ALA A 72 -6.32 17.99 -6.23
CA ALA A 72 -6.57 19.37 -6.65
C ALA A 72 -5.45 20.33 -6.22
N ALA A 73 -4.43 19.83 -5.52
CA ALA A 73 -3.21 20.56 -5.19
C ALA A 73 -1.96 19.69 -5.41
N ALA A 74 -0.78 20.32 -5.44
CA ALA A 74 0.48 19.60 -5.57
C ALA A 74 0.75 18.71 -4.34
N THR A 75 1.13 17.45 -4.57
CA THR A 75 1.45 16.50 -3.50
C THR A 75 2.56 15.55 -3.91
N SER A 76 3.39 15.15 -2.93
CA SER A 76 4.35 14.05 -3.09
C SER A 76 3.73 12.68 -2.81
N VAL A 77 2.47 12.64 -2.36
CA VAL A 77 1.73 11.42 -2.05
C VAL A 77 0.53 11.32 -2.99
N THR A 78 0.72 10.67 -4.14
CA THR A 78 -0.33 10.48 -5.15
C THR A 78 -1.38 9.47 -4.72
N GLU A 79 -1.05 8.60 -3.75
CA GLU A 79 -2.00 7.64 -3.15
C GLU A 79 -3.23 8.30 -2.50
N LEU A 80 -3.22 9.63 -2.28
CA LEU A 80 -4.40 10.40 -1.88
C LEU A 80 -5.58 10.26 -2.84
N ALA A 81 -5.33 9.97 -4.12
CA ALA A 81 -6.38 9.68 -5.10
C ALA A 81 -7.15 8.37 -4.82
N HIS A 82 -6.59 7.47 -3.99
CA HIS A 82 -7.18 6.18 -3.65
C HIS A 82 -7.96 6.20 -2.32
N LEU A 83 -8.18 7.38 -1.74
CA LEU A 83 -9.02 7.52 -0.56
C LEU A 83 -10.44 7.04 -0.82
N SER A 84 -10.98 6.28 0.14
CA SER A 84 -12.37 5.85 0.10
C SER A 84 -13.25 6.88 0.80
N LEU A 85 -13.84 7.79 0.01
CA LEU A 85 -14.78 8.78 0.51
C LEU A 85 -16.22 8.25 0.42
N LEU A 86 -16.88 8.10 1.57
CA LEU A 86 -18.30 7.78 1.62
C LEU A 86 -19.11 9.07 1.53
N ALA A 87 -20.06 9.13 0.59
CA ALA A 87 -20.88 10.33 0.36
C ALA A 87 -21.67 10.79 1.62
N GLY A 88 -21.97 9.87 2.53
CA GLY A 88 -22.64 10.16 3.80
C GLY A 88 -21.82 11.00 4.79
N ASP A 89 -20.50 11.04 4.63
CA ASP A 89 -19.60 11.74 5.55
C ASP A 89 -19.29 13.18 5.11
N LEU A 90 -19.70 13.55 3.89
CA LEU A 90 -19.45 14.87 3.30
C LEU A 90 -20.39 15.94 3.89
N ARG A 91 -19.81 17.08 4.27
CA ARG A 91 -20.54 18.26 4.78
C ARG A 91 -20.25 19.49 3.93
N PRO A 92 -21.19 20.44 3.79
CA PRO A 92 -20.92 21.68 3.07
C PRO A 92 -19.66 22.35 3.61
N TYR A 93 -18.79 22.83 2.73
CA TYR A 93 -17.60 23.56 3.14
C TYR A 93 -17.98 24.83 3.91
N ALA A 94 -17.30 25.08 5.03
CA ALA A 94 -17.51 26.25 5.87
C ALA A 94 -16.30 27.21 5.73
N PRO A 95 -16.52 28.52 5.48
CA PRO A 95 -15.43 29.50 5.33
C PRO A 95 -14.50 29.60 6.54
N SER A 96 -14.96 29.21 7.73
CA SER A 96 -14.12 29.15 8.94
C SER A 96 -12.93 28.20 8.84
N LEU A 97 -12.93 27.27 7.88
CA LEU A 97 -11.87 26.27 7.66
C LEU A 97 -10.79 26.76 6.70
N GLU A 98 -10.92 27.95 6.11
CA GLU A 98 -10.02 28.45 5.07
C GLU A 98 -8.57 28.62 5.55
N GLY A 99 -8.37 28.93 6.83
CA GLY A 99 -7.02 29.03 7.42
C GLY A 99 -6.27 27.70 7.50
N ASP A 100 -6.98 26.57 7.59
CA ASP A 100 -6.41 25.23 7.67
C ASP A 100 -6.53 24.47 6.33
N SER A 101 -7.15 25.08 5.32
CA SER A 101 -7.44 24.47 4.03
C SER A 101 -6.45 24.92 2.97
N GLU A 102 -5.89 23.96 2.25
CA GLU A 102 -5.07 24.26 1.09
C GLU A 102 -5.97 24.64 -0.11
N PRO A 103 -5.72 25.77 -0.77
CA PRO A 103 -6.49 26.13 -1.96
C PRO A 103 -6.13 25.20 -3.13
N PRO A 104 -7.08 24.88 -4.02
CA PRO A 104 -6.77 24.07 -5.19
C PRO A 104 -5.79 24.82 -6.11
N SER A 105 -4.60 24.25 -6.31
CA SER A 105 -3.61 24.75 -7.26
C SER A 105 -3.73 24.10 -8.64
N VAL A 106 -4.47 23.00 -8.75
CA VAL A 106 -4.74 22.28 -10.00
C VAL A 106 -6.16 22.63 -10.46
N PRO A 107 -6.35 23.15 -11.68
CA PRO A 107 -7.67 23.51 -12.18
C PRO A 107 -8.55 22.27 -12.41
N LEU A 108 -9.87 22.44 -12.31
CA LEU A 108 -10.84 21.36 -12.50
C LEU A 108 -10.69 20.68 -13.85
N GLU A 109 -10.41 21.46 -14.90
CA GLU A 109 -10.25 20.96 -16.26
C GLU A 109 -9.11 19.95 -16.36
N ALA A 110 -8.00 20.18 -15.65
CA ALA A 110 -6.88 19.24 -15.60
C ALA A 110 -7.27 17.95 -14.87
N GLY A 111 -7.95 18.04 -13.73
CA GLY A 111 -8.47 16.88 -13.01
C GLY A 111 -9.47 16.07 -13.85
N LEU A 112 -10.34 16.77 -14.59
CA LEU A 112 -11.32 16.14 -15.49
C LEU A 112 -10.65 15.43 -16.66
N ASP A 113 -9.56 15.98 -17.19
CA ASP A 113 -8.80 15.35 -18.27
C ASP A 113 -8.07 14.09 -17.77
N TRP A 114 -7.50 14.10 -16.56
CA TRP A 114 -6.94 12.89 -15.93
C TRP A 114 -8.01 11.82 -15.71
N PHE A 115 -9.19 12.23 -15.19
CA PHE A 115 -10.33 11.33 -15.03
C PHE A 115 -10.70 10.65 -16.36
N ARG A 116 -10.82 11.42 -17.44
CA ARG A 116 -11.20 10.91 -18.78
C ARG A 116 -10.15 9.98 -19.37
N GLN A 117 -8.86 10.21 -19.09
CA GLN A 117 -7.78 9.33 -19.52
C GLN A 117 -7.89 7.96 -18.85
N SER A 118 -8.18 7.94 -17.54
CA SER A 118 -8.32 6.71 -16.77
C SER A 118 -9.67 6.02 -16.97
N HIS A 119 -10.71 6.76 -17.37
CA HIS A 119 -12.09 6.27 -17.48
C HIS A 119 -12.70 6.62 -18.84
N ALA A 120 -12.10 6.10 -19.92
CA ALA A 120 -12.54 6.37 -21.28
C ALA A 120 -14.02 6.03 -21.50
N GLY A 121 -14.79 7.00 -21.99
CA GLY A 121 -16.23 6.86 -22.25
C GLY A 121 -17.13 7.04 -21.02
N ALA A 122 -16.58 7.22 -19.82
CA ALA A 122 -17.37 7.52 -18.63
C ALA A 122 -17.97 8.93 -18.70
N LYS A 123 -19.26 9.03 -18.40
CA LYS A 123 -19.96 10.32 -18.31
C LYS A 123 -20.11 10.71 -16.83
N VAL A 124 -19.39 11.75 -16.44
CA VAL A 124 -19.49 12.32 -15.09
C VAL A 124 -20.90 12.85 -14.86
N GLU A 125 -21.51 12.44 -13.76
CA GLU A 125 -22.83 12.91 -13.30
C GLU A 125 -22.70 14.05 -12.27
N GLU A 126 -21.59 14.09 -11.54
CA GLU A 126 -21.32 15.09 -10.50
C GLU A 126 -19.82 15.37 -10.35
N MET A 127 -19.51 16.65 -10.16
CA MET A 127 -18.16 17.15 -9.87
C MET A 127 -18.19 17.96 -8.58
N ALA A 128 -17.21 17.76 -7.72
CA ALA A 128 -17.06 18.55 -6.50
C ALA A 128 -15.60 18.78 -6.14
N LEU A 129 -15.34 19.88 -5.45
CA LEU A 129 -14.11 20.09 -4.68
C LEU A 129 -14.36 19.57 -3.27
N VAL A 130 -13.53 18.63 -2.81
CA VAL A 130 -13.64 18.03 -1.48
C VAL A 130 -12.36 18.28 -0.70
N HIS A 131 -12.50 18.91 0.47
CA HIS A 131 -11.42 19.13 1.42
C HIS A 131 -11.35 17.98 2.42
N VAL A 132 -10.29 17.18 2.35
CA VAL A 132 -10.09 16.00 3.21
C VAL A 132 -9.10 16.34 4.32
N PRO A 133 -9.43 16.08 5.60
CA PRO A 133 -8.52 16.34 6.71
C PRO A 133 -7.41 15.29 6.71
N ILE A 134 -6.17 15.73 6.59
CA ILE A 134 -5.01 14.84 6.56
C ILE A 134 -3.95 15.27 7.58
N PHE A 135 -3.23 14.30 8.11
CA PHE A 135 -1.96 14.51 8.79
C PHE A 135 -0.82 14.05 7.90
N GLU A 136 0.04 14.97 7.50
CA GLU A 136 1.31 14.62 6.85
C GLU A 136 2.39 14.42 7.90
N PHE A 137 3.07 13.29 7.81
CA PHE A 137 4.22 12.93 8.64
C PHE A 137 5.46 12.79 7.79
N LYS A 138 6.54 13.43 8.22
CA LYS A 138 7.89 13.11 7.74
C LYS A 138 8.63 12.34 8.83
N TYR A 139 9.25 11.24 8.45
CA TYR A 139 10.01 10.40 9.37
C TYR A 139 11.35 9.98 8.77
N LEU A 140 12.34 9.85 9.63
CA LEU A 140 13.67 9.36 9.28
C LEU A 140 13.77 7.86 9.51
N TYR A 141 14.35 7.15 8.57
CA TYR A 141 14.78 5.77 8.72
C TYR A 141 16.09 5.54 7.98
N ARG A 142 17.12 5.03 8.69
CA ARG A 142 18.47 4.79 8.14
C ARG A 142 19.10 6.00 7.42
N GLY A 143 18.80 7.21 7.89
CA GLY A 143 19.32 8.47 7.31
C GLY A 143 18.49 9.03 6.15
N GLU A 144 17.48 8.30 5.68
CA GLU A 144 16.57 8.75 4.61
C GLU A 144 15.27 9.32 5.20
N THR A 145 14.74 10.37 4.57
CA THR A 145 13.45 10.96 4.95
C THR A 145 12.33 10.40 4.08
N TYR A 146 11.27 9.92 4.71
CA TYR A 146 10.08 9.42 4.06
C TYR A 146 8.87 10.28 4.44
N THR A 147 7.87 10.31 3.55
CA THR A 147 6.61 11.00 3.76
C THR A 147 5.48 9.99 3.75
N ALA A 148 4.63 10.05 4.78
CA ALA A 148 3.37 9.33 4.83
C ALA A 148 2.25 10.31 5.21
N VAL A 149 1.06 10.05 4.67
CA VAL A 149 -0.14 10.81 4.98
C VAL A 149 -1.13 9.89 5.68
N VAL A 150 -1.72 10.38 6.77
CA VAL A 150 -2.81 9.71 7.46
C VAL A 150 -4.08 10.48 7.18
N ASP A 151 -5.08 9.81 6.63
CA ASP A 151 -6.44 10.32 6.55
C ASP A 151 -7.02 10.46 7.97
N ALA A 152 -7.33 11.68 8.38
CA ALA A 152 -7.82 11.94 9.72
C ALA A 152 -9.30 11.54 9.90
N ALA A 153 -10.01 11.15 8.85
CA ALA A 153 -11.38 10.64 8.96
C ALA A 153 -11.42 9.13 9.22
N THR A 154 -10.54 8.34 8.60
CA THR A 154 -10.54 6.87 8.74
C THR A 154 -9.33 6.29 9.48
N GLY A 155 -8.21 7.03 9.54
CA GLY A 155 -6.92 6.52 10.01
C GLY A 155 -6.15 5.69 8.98
N SER A 156 -6.61 5.66 7.73
CA SER A 156 -5.89 5.02 6.64
C SER A 156 -4.57 5.74 6.37
N VAL A 157 -3.50 4.97 6.17
CA VAL A 157 -2.15 5.50 5.92
C VAL A 157 -1.82 5.32 4.45
N LEU A 158 -1.33 6.38 3.83
CA LEU A 158 -1.00 6.47 2.42
C LEU A 158 0.46 6.92 2.28
N ALA A 159 1.25 6.20 1.49
CA ALA A 159 2.64 6.54 1.22
C ALA A 159 3.06 6.00 -0.16
N ASN A 160 3.68 6.86 -0.97
CA ASN A 160 4.21 6.46 -2.28
C ASN A 160 5.52 5.66 -2.17
N VAL A 161 6.40 6.13 -1.29
CA VAL A 161 7.73 5.56 -1.07
C VAL A 161 7.92 5.38 0.42
N TYR A 162 8.21 4.15 0.82
CA TYR A 162 8.46 3.79 2.20
C TYR A 162 9.47 2.64 2.27
N PRO A 163 10.09 2.39 3.44
CA PRO A 163 10.94 1.24 3.65
C PRO A 163 10.10 -0.05 3.58
N ALA A 164 9.97 -0.62 2.38
CA ALA A 164 9.25 -1.86 2.16
C ALA A 164 10.08 -3.07 2.61
N LYS A 165 9.39 -4.13 3.03
CA LYS A 165 10.04 -5.40 3.38
C LYS A 165 10.77 -5.98 2.16
N ALA A 166 12.06 -6.30 2.30
CA ALA A 166 12.80 -6.96 1.23
C ALA A 166 12.36 -8.44 1.14
N GLU A 167 11.51 -8.77 0.16
CA GLU A 167 11.08 -10.15 -0.07
C GLU A 167 12.09 -10.99 -0.85
N LEU A 168 12.99 -10.33 -1.61
CA LEU A 168 13.93 -11.01 -2.49
C LEU A 168 14.83 -12.03 -1.77
N PRO A 169 15.42 -11.73 -0.59
CA PRO A 169 16.22 -12.71 0.14
C PRO A 169 15.44 -13.98 0.50
N TYR A 170 14.17 -13.84 0.90
CA TYR A 170 13.31 -14.97 1.23
C TYR A 170 12.94 -15.78 -0.02
N ARG A 171 12.62 -15.11 -1.14
CA ARG A 171 12.33 -15.76 -2.43
C ARG A 171 13.53 -16.55 -2.94
N LEU A 172 14.75 -16.03 -2.76
CA LEU A 172 15.98 -16.74 -3.13
C LEU A 172 16.20 -18.00 -2.30
N VAL A 173 16.07 -17.92 -0.97
CA VAL A 173 16.21 -19.09 -0.10
C VAL A 173 15.15 -20.15 -0.44
N GLY A 174 13.90 -19.73 -0.64
CA GLY A 174 12.81 -20.62 -1.04
C GLY A 174 13.06 -21.26 -2.41
N GLY A 175 13.55 -20.49 -3.38
CA GLY A 175 13.89 -21.01 -4.71
C GLY A 175 15.03 -22.03 -4.69
N VAL A 176 16.10 -21.75 -3.93
CA VAL A 176 17.21 -22.72 -3.75
C VAL A 176 16.72 -23.97 -3.04
N ALA A 177 15.91 -23.84 -1.99
CA ALA A 177 15.33 -24.99 -1.31
C ALA A 177 14.49 -25.85 -2.26
N ALA A 178 13.64 -25.22 -3.09
CA ALA A 178 12.84 -25.92 -4.09
C ALA A 178 13.70 -26.70 -5.09
N VAL A 179 14.78 -26.10 -5.61
CA VAL A 179 15.71 -26.76 -6.53
C VAL A 179 16.41 -27.94 -5.85
N VAL A 180 16.91 -27.76 -4.63
CA VAL A 180 17.56 -28.84 -3.87
C VAL A 180 16.61 -30.01 -3.65
N PHE A 181 15.39 -29.76 -3.18
CA PHE A 181 14.42 -30.84 -2.96
C PHE A 181 13.95 -31.49 -4.26
N LEU A 182 13.86 -30.74 -5.36
CA LEU A 182 13.56 -31.30 -6.67
C LEU A 182 14.69 -32.22 -7.17
N CYS A 183 15.95 -31.84 -6.98
CA CYS A 183 17.10 -32.70 -7.26
C CYS A 183 17.08 -33.96 -6.39
N LEU A 184 16.79 -33.83 -5.08
CA LEU A 184 16.69 -34.97 -4.18
C LEU A 184 15.56 -35.93 -4.60
N ALA A 185 14.39 -35.38 -4.96
CA ALA A 185 13.24 -36.15 -5.42
C ALA A 185 13.48 -36.87 -6.76
N SER A 186 14.52 -36.50 -7.53
CA SER A 186 14.89 -37.22 -8.75
C SER A 186 15.57 -38.57 -8.47
N PHE A 187 16.19 -38.77 -7.29
CA PHE A 187 16.93 -40.00 -6.98
C PHE A 187 16.08 -41.27 -6.99
N PRO A 188 14.87 -41.33 -6.37
CA PRO A 188 14.00 -42.51 -6.46
C PRO A 188 13.53 -42.78 -7.89
N VAL A 189 13.27 -41.73 -8.67
CA VAL A 189 12.80 -41.84 -10.07
C VAL A 189 13.91 -42.43 -10.95
N ILE A 190 15.12 -41.86 -10.90
CA ILE A 190 16.28 -42.35 -11.65
C ILE A 190 16.65 -43.77 -11.19
N GLY A 191 16.61 -44.03 -9.88
CA GLY A 191 16.88 -45.34 -9.30
C GLY A 191 15.92 -46.41 -9.83
N GLY A 192 14.61 -46.16 -9.83
CA GLY A 192 13.62 -47.11 -10.35
C GLY A 192 13.68 -47.33 -11.87
N LEU A 193 14.12 -46.31 -12.63
CA LEU A 193 14.39 -46.46 -14.07
C LEU A 193 15.63 -47.33 -14.36
N ALA A 194 16.63 -47.32 -13.47
CA ALA A 194 17.88 -48.06 -13.64
C ALA A 194 17.78 -49.53 -13.19
N ASP A 195 17.14 -49.78 -12.04
CA ASP A 195 16.98 -51.11 -11.46
C ASP A 195 15.65 -51.14 -10.69
N HIS A 196 14.62 -51.78 -11.27
CA HIS A 196 13.20 -51.59 -10.93
C HIS A 196 12.91 -51.41 -9.44
N ASP A 197 13.03 -52.49 -8.66
CA ASP A 197 12.67 -52.47 -7.24
C ASP A 197 13.85 -52.08 -6.34
N GLY A 198 15.06 -52.57 -6.65
CA GLY A 198 16.26 -52.33 -5.86
C GLY A 198 16.74 -50.88 -5.93
N GLY A 199 16.76 -50.30 -7.14
CA GLY A 199 17.19 -48.94 -7.40
C GLY A 199 16.20 -47.90 -6.86
N ALA A 200 14.90 -48.15 -6.91
CA ALA A 200 13.90 -47.25 -6.32
C ALA A 200 14.06 -47.13 -4.80
N ILE A 201 14.25 -48.26 -4.09
CA ILE A 201 14.45 -48.29 -2.64
C ILE A 201 15.76 -47.60 -2.27
N ALA A 202 16.86 -47.90 -2.98
CA ALA A 202 18.15 -47.24 -2.75
C ALA A 202 18.06 -45.72 -2.98
N GLY A 203 17.38 -45.28 -4.04
CA GLY A 203 17.15 -43.87 -4.33
C GLY A 203 16.32 -43.18 -3.25
N PHE A 204 15.33 -43.86 -2.66
CA PHE A 204 14.52 -43.34 -1.56
C PHE A 204 15.33 -43.15 -0.27
N LEU A 205 16.17 -44.13 0.07
CA LEU A 205 17.07 -44.04 1.23
C LEU A 205 18.08 -42.88 1.06
N LEU A 206 18.64 -42.73 -0.14
CA LEU A 206 19.57 -41.65 -0.46
C LEU A 206 18.87 -40.27 -0.38
N CYS A 207 17.69 -40.14 -1.00
CA CYS A 207 16.88 -38.93 -0.94
C CYS A 207 16.55 -38.54 0.50
N SER A 208 16.12 -39.50 1.33
CA SER A 208 15.77 -39.28 2.72
C SER A 208 16.99 -38.88 3.56
N GLY A 209 18.11 -39.58 3.40
CA GLY A 209 19.36 -39.28 4.12
C GLY A 209 19.90 -37.89 3.79
N LEU A 210 19.98 -37.55 2.51
CA LEU A 210 20.42 -36.22 2.08
C LEU A 210 19.40 -35.13 2.45
N GLY A 211 18.10 -35.44 2.41
CA GLY A 211 17.04 -34.53 2.84
C GLY A 211 17.14 -34.16 4.31
N LEU A 212 17.46 -35.13 5.19
CA LEU A 212 17.69 -34.89 6.62
C LEU A 212 18.89 -33.98 6.90
N ILE A 213 19.86 -33.91 5.99
CA ILE A 213 21.02 -33.02 6.08
C ILE A 213 20.71 -31.66 5.45
N ALA A 214 20.08 -31.64 4.27
CA ALA A 214 19.77 -30.42 3.53
C ALA A 214 18.75 -29.55 4.26
N ALA A 215 17.72 -30.14 4.86
CA ALA A 215 16.66 -29.43 5.57
C ALA A 215 17.17 -28.50 6.70
N PRO A 216 17.96 -28.95 7.69
CA PRO A 216 18.46 -28.09 8.76
C PRO A 216 19.39 -26.98 8.24
N ILE A 217 20.18 -27.23 7.19
CA ILE A 217 21.05 -26.22 6.58
C ILE A 217 20.21 -25.11 5.93
N LEU A 218 19.20 -25.48 5.14
CA LEU A 218 18.30 -24.53 4.49
C LEU A 218 17.46 -23.76 5.51
N MET A 219 17.00 -24.41 6.58
CA MET A 219 16.30 -23.75 7.69
C MET A 219 17.20 -22.76 8.45
N ALA A 220 18.45 -23.13 8.73
CA ALA A 220 19.42 -22.24 9.37
C ALA A 220 19.71 -21.01 8.49
N TRP A 221 19.84 -21.21 7.18
CA TRP A 221 20.04 -20.12 6.24
C TRP A 221 18.81 -19.19 6.16
N ALA A 222 17.61 -19.75 6.09
CA ALA A 222 16.37 -18.98 6.13
C ALA A 222 16.26 -18.14 7.42
N GLY A 223 16.57 -18.73 8.58
CA GLY A 223 16.56 -18.02 9.87
C GLY A 223 17.59 -16.89 9.93
N TRP A 224 18.79 -17.11 9.39
CA TRP A 224 19.82 -16.07 9.32
C TRP A 224 19.42 -14.89 8.42
N VAL A 225 18.83 -15.18 7.25
CA VAL A 225 18.28 -14.14 6.37
C VAL A 225 17.19 -13.36 7.09
N ALA A 226 16.29 -14.06 7.80
CA ALA A 226 15.21 -13.44 8.53
C ALA A 226 15.66 -12.52 9.67
N ALA A 227 16.83 -12.77 10.24
CA ALA A 227 17.40 -11.94 11.30
C ALA A 227 18.06 -10.65 10.78
N ARG A 228 18.43 -10.59 9.48
CA ARG A 228 19.17 -9.47 8.89
C ARG A 228 18.33 -8.52 8.05
N VAL A 229 17.14 -8.95 7.64
CA VAL A 229 16.18 -8.18 6.83
C VAL A 229 15.14 -7.55 7.75
#